data_AF-A0A382Z211-F1
#
_entry.id   AF-A0A382Z211-F1
#
_cell.length_a   1.000
_cell.length_b   1.000
_cell.length_c   1.000
_cell.angle_alpha   90.00
_cell.angle_beta   90.00
_cell.angle_gamma   90.00
#
_symmetry.space_group_name_H-M   'P 1'
#
loop_
_entity.id
_entity.type
_entity.pdbx_description
1 polymer ?
#
loop_
_entity_poly.entity_id
_entity_poly.type
_entity_poly.pdbx_seq_one_letter_code
_entity_poly.pdbx_strand_id
1 'polypeptide(L)'
;MKSEKLIVIGENFNSTRKIKATNPRVIEEDGKTGITYTDLDGNKQILDCTDVIPEDPAERNSFLIPHIAQALRNKDMNYIAWAIKNQEAYGAHIIDLCVDEMSVYPE
;
A
#
# COMPACT_ATOMS: atom_id res chain seq x y z
N MET A 1 39.06 9.35 8.20
CA MET A 1 37.96 9.86 7.34
C MET A 1 36.65 9.47 7.99
N LYS A 2 35.75 10.42 8.31
CA LYS A 2 34.35 10.06 8.57
C LYS A 2 33.81 9.52 7.26
N SER A 3 33.36 8.27 7.21
CA SER A 3 32.65 7.80 6.02
C SER A 3 31.37 8.62 5.94
N GLU A 4 31.18 9.34 4.84
CA GLU A 4 29.87 9.90 4.50
C GLU A 4 28.86 8.74 4.57
N LYS A 5 27.93 8.77 5.54
CA LYS A 5 26.90 7.73 5.64
C LYS A 5 25.95 7.93 4.45
N LEU A 6 25.71 6.86 3.71
CA LEU A 6 24.69 6.84 2.67
C LEU A 6 23.33 7.21 3.28
N ILE A 7 22.74 8.31 2.81
CA ILE A 7 21.37 8.68 3.14
C ILE A 7 20.44 7.94 2.19
N VAL A 8 19.53 7.16 2.74
CA VAL A 8 18.54 6.37 1.99
C VAL A 8 17.22 7.11 2.02
N ILE A 9 16.71 7.46 0.84
CA ILE A 9 15.33 7.91 0.66
C ILE A 9 14.48 6.66 0.49
N GLY A 10 13.40 6.55 1.26
CA GLY A 10 12.44 5.47 1.17
C GLY A 10 11.70 5.45 -0.16
N GLU A 11 10.87 4.43 -0.34
CA GLU A 11 9.98 4.38 -1.48
C GLU A 11 8.93 5.51 -1.42
N ASN A 12 8.73 6.18 -2.56
CA ASN A 12 7.73 7.23 -2.70
C ASN A 12 6.31 6.71 -2.35
N PHE A 13 5.72 7.27 -1.30
CA PHE A 13 4.34 7.04 -0.89
C PHE A 13 3.42 7.96 -1.68
N ASN A 14 2.71 7.42 -2.66
CA ASN A 14 1.77 8.16 -3.50
C ASN A 14 0.52 7.34 -3.82
N SER A 15 -0.58 8.04 -4.07
CA SER A 15 -1.90 7.46 -4.37
C SER A 15 -1.92 6.64 -5.67
N THR A 16 -1.02 6.90 -6.62
CA THR A 16 -0.96 6.18 -7.90
C THR A 16 -0.21 4.84 -7.83
N ARG A 17 0.38 4.51 -6.68
CA ARG A 17 1.12 3.27 -6.47
C ARG A 17 0.19 2.07 -6.55
N LYS A 18 0.62 1.08 -7.32
CA LYS A 18 -0.16 -0.11 -7.65
C LYS A 18 0.60 -1.40 -7.37
N ILE A 19 -0.16 -2.45 -7.08
CA ILE A 19 0.33 -3.82 -6.98
C ILE A 19 -0.41 -4.69 -8.01
N LYS A 20 0.29 -5.62 -8.66
CA LYS A 20 -0.36 -6.57 -9.58
C LYS A 20 -1.31 -7.47 -8.79
N ALA A 21 -2.48 -7.76 -9.35
CA ALA A 21 -3.42 -8.73 -8.78
C ALA A 21 -2.80 -10.12 -8.60
N THR A 22 -1.81 -10.48 -9.42
CA THR A 22 -1.06 -11.74 -9.32
C THR A 22 0.07 -11.72 -8.27
N ASN A 23 0.22 -10.64 -7.50
CA ASN A 23 1.25 -10.56 -6.47
C ASN A 23 0.94 -11.57 -5.34
N PRO A 24 1.95 -12.27 -4.78
CA PRO A 24 1.72 -13.25 -3.71
C PRO A 24 1.05 -12.72 -2.44
N ARG A 25 1.07 -11.39 -2.23
CA ARG A 25 0.37 -10.75 -1.11
C ARG A 25 -1.12 -10.57 -1.36
N VAL A 26 -1.57 -10.63 -2.61
CA VAL A 26 -2.99 -10.52 -2.97
C VAL A 26 -3.62 -11.89 -2.76
N ILE A 27 -4.65 -11.91 -1.94
CA ILE A 27 -5.42 -13.12 -1.64
C ILE A 27 -6.89 -12.91 -2.00
N GLU A 28 -7.56 -13.99 -2.36
CA GLU A 28 -9.00 -14.04 -2.57
C GLU A 28 -9.59 -15.08 -1.62
N GLU A 29 -10.43 -14.65 -0.69
CA GLU A 29 -11.09 -15.50 0.30
C GLU A 29 -12.55 -15.06 0.45
N ASP A 30 -13.50 -16.01 0.41
CA ASP A 30 -14.94 -15.76 0.55
C ASP A 30 -15.50 -14.65 -0.38
N GLY A 31 -14.98 -14.57 -1.60
CA GLY A 31 -15.39 -13.57 -2.61
C GLY A 31 -14.87 -12.15 -2.33
N LYS A 32 -13.96 -11.99 -1.36
CA LYS A 32 -13.26 -10.73 -1.08
C LYS A 32 -11.83 -10.79 -1.57
N THR A 33 -11.30 -9.66 -2.00
CA THR A 33 -9.91 -9.53 -2.40
C THR A 33 -9.18 -8.61 -1.43
N GLY A 34 -8.06 -9.09 -0.88
CA GLY A 34 -7.29 -8.36 0.10
C GLY A 34 -5.79 -8.40 -0.17
N ILE A 35 -5.08 -7.39 0.33
CA ILE A 35 -3.60 -7.36 0.33
C ILE A 35 -3.12 -7.66 1.74
N THR A 36 -2.43 -8.79 1.88
CA THR A 36 -1.81 -9.21 3.15
C THR A 36 -0.55 -8.38 3.45
N TYR A 37 -0.38 -8.07 4.73
CA TYR A 37 0.84 -7.48 5.26
C TYR A 37 1.05 -7.89 6.72
N THR A 38 2.27 -7.76 7.21
CA THR A 38 2.58 -7.93 8.63
C THR A 38 2.73 -6.54 9.23
N ASP A 39 1.89 -6.19 10.18
CA ASP A 39 1.93 -4.87 10.83
C ASP A 39 3.20 -4.69 11.69
N LEU A 40 3.34 -3.49 12.28
CA LEU A 40 4.52 -3.13 13.07
C LEU A 40 4.66 -3.96 14.36
N ASP A 41 3.58 -4.61 14.81
CA ASP A 41 3.54 -5.47 15.99
C ASP A 41 3.75 -6.95 15.62
N GLY A 42 3.93 -7.26 14.33
CA GLY A 42 4.14 -8.62 13.84
C GLY A 42 2.85 -9.40 13.54
N ASN A 43 1.68 -8.78 13.62
CA ASN A 43 0.41 -9.45 13.33
C ASN A 43 0.14 -9.44 11.82
N LYS A 44 -0.48 -10.50 11.33
CA LYS A 44 -0.99 -10.55 9.95
C LYS A 44 -2.24 -9.69 9.85
N GLN A 45 -2.23 -8.76 8.89
CA GLN A 45 -3.33 -7.87 8.58
C GLN A 45 -3.68 -7.98 7.09
N ILE A 46 -4.88 -7.51 6.73
CA ILE A 46 -5.38 -7.50 5.35
C ILE A 46 -5.95 -6.12 5.06
N LEU A 47 -5.46 -5.47 4.01
CA LEU A 47 -6.13 -4.31 3.42
C LEU A 47 -7.22 -4.80 2.48
N ASP A 48 -8.47 -4.45 2.76
CA ASP A 48 -9.61 -4.78 1.89
C ASP A 48 -9.56 -3.95 0.60
N CYS A 49 -9.55 -4.64 -0.54
CA CYS A 49 -9.52 -4.08 -1.87
C CYS A 49 -10.70 -4.55 -2.72
N THR A 50 -11.71 -5.18 -2.12
CA THR A 50 -12.79 -5.88 -2.84
C THR A 50 -13.55 -4.95 -3.79
N ASP A 51 -13.84 -3.73 -3.37
CA ASP A 51 -14.59 -2.73 -4.12
C ASP A 51 -13.83 -2.13 -5.31
N VAL A 52 -12.49 -2.25 -5.34
CA VAL A 52 -11.67 -1.76 -6.46
C VAL A 52 -11.32 -2.85 -7.48
N ILE A 53 -11.70 -4.10 -7.24
CA ILE A 53 -11.45 -5.18 -8.20
C ILE A 53 -12.49 -5.15 -9.32
N PRO A 54 -12.07 -5.24 -10.60
CA PRO A 54 -13.00 -5.37 -11.72
C PRO A 54 -13.92 -6.59 -11.59
N GLU A 55 -15.20 -6.41 -11.89
CA GLU A 55 -16.16 -7.50 -11.91
C GLU A 55 -15.82 -8.53 -13.00
N ASP A 56 -15.35 -8.07 -14.17
CA ASP A 56 -14.97 -8.94 -15.30
C ASP A 56 -13.70 -9.75 -14.98
N PRO A 57 -13.80 -11.10 -14.92
CA PRO A 57 -12.64 -11.97 -14.70
C PRO A 57 -11.50 -11.80 -15.71
N ALA A 58 -11.79 -11.39 -16.95
CA ALA A 58 -10.78 -11.20 -17.99
C ALA A 58 -9.83 -10.03 -17.65
N GLU A 59 -10.32 -9.01 -16.94
CA GLU A 59 -9.53 -7.84 -16.56
C GLU A 59 -8.72 -8.06 -15.29
N ARG A 60 -9.18 -8.95 -14.39
CA ARG A 60 -8.60 -9.17 -13.05
C ARG A 60 -7.12 -9.55 -13.09
N ASN A 61 -6.72 -10.45 -13.98
CA ASN A 61 -5.34 -10.97 -14.02
C ASN A 61 -4.29 -9.89 -14.40
N SER A 62 -4.69 -8.92 -15.22
CA SER A 62 -3.85 -7.77 -15.59
C SER A 62 -4.04 -6.55 -14.69
N PHE A 63 -5.01 -6.60 -13.78
CA PHE A 63 -5.38 -5.45 -12.99
C PHE A 63 -4.27 -5.02 -12.03
N LEU A 64 -4.13 -3.71 -11.90
CA LEU A 64 -3.15 -3.06 -11.05
C LEU A 64 -3.89 -2.38 -9.90
N ILE A 65 -3.96 -3.08 -8.76
CA ILE A 65 -4.72 -2.65 -7.57
C ILE A 65 -4.07 -1.38 -6.99
N PRO A 66 -4.77 -0.24 -6.95
CA PRO A 66 -4.23 1.04 -6.46
C PRO A 66 -4.26 1.09 -4.92
N HIS A 67 -3.45 0.25 -4.28
CA HIS A 67 -3.54 -0.05 -2.86
C HIS A 67 -3.34 1.16 -1.92
N ILE A 68 -2.51 2.13 -2.29
CA ILE A 68 -2.35 3.36 -1.48
C ILE A 68 -3.59 4.24 -1.57
N ALA A 69 -4.14 4.45 -2.77
CA ALA A 69 -5.40 5.18 -2.92
C ALA A 69 -6.55 4.48 -2.19
N GLN A 70 -6.59 3.15 -2.21
CA GLN A 70 -7.59 2.37 -1.48
C GLN A 70 -7.50 2.59 0.04
N ALA A 71 -6.29 2.44 0.62
CA ALA A 71 -6.08 2.68 2.05
C ALA A 71 -6.46 4.10 2.46
N LEU A 72 -6.12 5.10 1.63
CA LEU A 72 -6.48 6.49 1.88
C LEU A 72 -8.01 6.73 1.79
N ARG A 73 -8.70 6.14 0.80
CA ARG A 73 -10.16 6.23 0.64
C ARG A 73 -10.88 5.66 1.88
N ASN A 74 -10.41 4.52 2.37
CA ASN A 74 -10.97 3.83 3.52
C ASN A 74 -10.53 4.43 4.86
N LYS A 75 -9.62 5.43 4.84
CA LYS A 75 -8.95 5.97 6.04
C LYS A 75 -8.33 4.85 6.88
N ASP A 76 -7.77 3.83 6.22
CA ASP A 76 -7.11 2.69 6.85
C ASP A 76 -5.75 3.13 7.41
N MET A 77 -5.79 3.69 8.61
CA MET A 77 -4.60 4.21 9.28
C MET A 77 -3.61 3.10 9.66
N ASN A 78 -4.06 1.85 9.80
CA ASN A 78 -3.16 0.73 10.08
C ASN A 78 -2.27 0.46 8.87
N TYR A 79 -2.86 0.34 7.68
CA TYR A 79 -2.11 0.14 6.45
C TYR A 79 -1.22 1.34 6.11
N ILE A 80 -1.75 2.56 6.26
CA ILE A 80 -0.99 3.80 5.99
C ILE A 80 0.21 3.92 6.92
N ALA A 81 0.01 3.75 8.23
CA ALA A 81 1.08 3.83 9.21
C ALA A 81 2.12 2.73 8.97
N TRP A 82 1.68 1.50 8.69
CA TRP A 82 2.57 0.39 8.33
C TRP A 82 3.42 0.73 7.09
N ALA A 83 2.80 1.16 5.99
CA ALA A 83 3.49 1.42 4.73
C ALA A 83 4.58 2.50 4.85
N ILE A 84 4.42 3.44 5.79
CA ILE A 84 5.41 4.49 6.09
C ILE A 84 6.45 3.99 7.08
N LYS A 85 6.02 3.50 8.25
CA LYS A 85 6.92 3.10 9.35
C LYS A 85 7.74 1.86 9.05
N ASN A 86 7.23 0.98 8.19
CA ASN A 86 8.01 -0.14 7.70
C ASN A 86 9.24 0.36 6.91
N GLN A 87 9.17 1.48 6.20
CA GLN A 87 10.35 2.00 5.50
C GLN A 87 11.42 2.49 6.49
N GLU A 88 11.02 3.16 7.58
CA GLU A 88 11.94 3.55 8.67
C GLU A 88 12.61 2.31 9.28
N ALA A 89 11.83 1.26 9.57
CA ALA A 89 12.32 0.01 10.16
C ALA A 89 13.34 -0.72 9.25
N TYR A 90 13.25 -0.55 7.93
CA TYR A 90 14.16 -1.12 6.95
C TYR A 90 15.26 -0.14 6.48
N GLY A 91 15.47 0.96 7.20
CA GLY A 91 16.64 1.82 7.04
C GLY A 91 16.45 3.06 6.16
N ALA A 92 15.21 3.43 5.83
CA ALA A 92 14.94 4.73 5.23
C ALA A 92 15.25 5.85 6.23
N HIS A 93 16.01 6.85 5.78
CA HIS A 93 16.35 8.05 6.55
C HIS A 93 15.39 9.20 6.26
N ILE A 94 14.82 9.21 5.05
CA ILE A 94 13.85 10.21 4.58
C ILE A 94 12.65 9.44 4.03
N ILE A 95 11.44 9.83 4.45
CA ILE A 95 10.19 9.35 3.87
C ILE A 95 9.76 10.34 2.79
N ASP A 96 9.55 9.83 1.59
CA ASP A 96 9.05 10.60 0.46
C ASP A 96 7.51 10.47 0.40
N LEU A 97 6.81 11.56 0.71
CA LEU A 97 5.35 11.65 0.74
C LEU A 97 4.88 12.52 -0.43
N CYS A 98 4.15 11.93 -1.37
CA CYS A 98 3.50 12.67 -2.44
C CYS A 98 2.04 12.99 -2.07
N VAL A 99 1.67 14.27 -2.14
CA VAL A 99 0.32 14.75 -1.85
C VAL A 99 -0.44 15.04 -3.15
N ASP A 100 -0.54 14.04 -4.03
CA ASP A 100 -1.22 14.17 -5.32
C ASP A 100 -2.72 13.77 -5.26
N GLU A 101 -3.55 14.69 -5.77
CA GLU A 101 -4.92 14.57 -6.34
C GLU A 101 -5.93 13.62 -5.66
N MET A 102 -5.87 13.45 -4.35
CA MET A 102 -6.92 12.75 -3.58
C MET A 102 -7.83 13.76 -2.90
N SER A 103 -8.87 14.22 -3.61
CA SER A 103 -10.02 14.88 -2.98
C SER A 103 -11.03 13.80 -2.59
N VAL A 104 -10.96 13.34 -1.33
CA VAL A 104 -12.09 12.61 -0.74
C VAL A 104 -13.14 13.66 -0.41
N TYR A 105 -14.11 13.86 -1.32
CA TYR A 105 -15.24 14.75 -1.08
C TYR A 105 -15.84 14.45 0.30
N PRO A 106 -16.12 15.46 1.15
CA PRO A 106 -16.82 15.22 2.39
C PRO A 106 -18.24 14.78 2.08
N GLU A 107 -18.64 13.64 2.64
CA GLU A 107 -20.04 13.42 3.01
C GLU A 107 -20.46 14.43 4.08
#